data_AF-A0A2M6GIM8-F1
#
_entry.id   AF-A0A2M6GIM8-F1
#
_cell.length_a   1.000
_cell.length_b   1.000
_cell.length_c   1.000
_cell.angle_alpha   90.00
_cell.angle_beta   90.00
_cell.angle_gamma   90.00
#
_symmetry.space_group_name_H-M   'P 1'
#
loop_
_entity.id
_entity.type
_entity.pdbx_description
1 polymer ?
#
loop_
_entity_poly.entity_id
_entity_poly.type
_entity_poly.pdbx_seq_one_letter_code
_entity_poly.pdbx_strand_id
1 'polypeptide(L)' 'MLKVAITGPESTGKSTLAQQLAAHYNTMWVPEYARTYISELPGRYTAQDVENIARGQLTSYQLANWPRANKLLFADT' A
#
# COMPACT_ATOMS: atom_id res chain seq x y z
N MET A 1 12.71 -11.54 -3.27
CA MET A 1 12.40 -10.34 -2.47
C MET A 1 11.31 -10.72 -1.49
N LEU A 2 11.52 -10.50 -0.19
CA LEU A 2 10.52 -10.73 0.85
C LEU A 2 9.50 -9.59 0.84
N LYS A 3 8.21 -9.92 0.90
CA LYS A 3 7.12 -8.94 0.94
C LYS A 3 6.38 -9.11 2.26
N VAL A 4 6.20 -8.01 2.99
CA VAL A 4 5.53 -7.98 4.28
C VAL A 4 4.30 -7.11 4.15
N ALA A 5 3.12 -7.74 4.25
CA ALA A 5 1.86 -7.02 4.33
C ALA A 5 1.58 -6.64 5.79
N ILE A 6 1.22 -5.38 6.01
CA ILE A 6 0.79 -4.86 7.31
C ILE A 6 -0.71 -4.65 7.20
N THR A 7 -1.47 -5.51 7.89
CA THR A 7 -2.93 -5.54 7.84
C THR A 7 -3.52 -5.12 9.18
N GLY A 8 -4.74 -4.58 9.15
CA GLY A 8 -5.48 -4.23 10.36
C GLY A 8 -6.55 -3.16 10.10
N PRO A 9 -7.39 -2.85 11.10
CA PRO A 9 -8.45 -1.86 10.97
C PRO A 9 -7.94 -0.46 10.59
N GLU A 10 -8.83 0.37 10.07
CA GLU A 10 -8.53 1.78 9.82
C GLU A 10 -8.11 2.50 11.12
N SER A 11 -7.23 3.50 11.02
CA SER A 11 -6.77 4.31 12.15
C SER A 11 -6.01 3.54 13.26
N THR A 12 -5.32 2.44 12.92
CA THR A 12 -4.50 1.63 13.86
C THR A 12 -2.98 1.81 13.69
N GLY A 13 -2.55 2.83 12.94
CA GLY A 13 -1.12 3.15 12.78
C GLY A 13 -0.36 2.37 11.70
N LYS A 14 -1.04 1.60 10.85
CA LYS A 14 -0.43 0.78 9.78
C LYS A 14 0.49 1.58 8.85
N SER A 15 0.00 2.70 8.31
CA SER A 15 0.77 3.57 7.42
C SER A 15 2.04 4.11 8.09
N THR A 16 1.91 4.50 9.37
CA THR A 16 3.05 4.97 10.18
C THR A 16 4.07 3.85 10.40
N LEU A 17 3.62 2.64 10.73
CA LEU A 17 4.47 1.48 10.92
C LEU A 17 5.19 1.08 9.62
N ALA A 18 4.48 1.05 8.49
CA ALA A 18 5.05 0.74 7.18
C ALA A 18 6.19 1.71 6.81
N GLN A 19 5.96 3.01 7.01
CA GLN A 19 6.96 4.06 6.79
C GLN A 19 8.18 3.89 7.71
N GLN A 20 7.96 3.67 9.00
CA GLN A 20 9.03 3.52 9.98
C GLN A 20 9.88 2.27 9.71
N LEU A 21 9.26 1.14 9.36
CA LEU A 21 9.97 -0.08 9.02
C LEU A 21 10.78 0.08 7.73
N ALA A 22 10.21 0.69 6.69
CA ALA A 22 10.94 0.96 5.47
C ALA A 22 12.17 1.87 5.70
N ALA A 23 12.02 2.92 6.51
CA ALA A 23 13.14 3.78 6.90
C ALA A 23 14.20 3.01 7.70
N HIS A 24 13.79 2.20 8.68
CA HIS A 24 14.69 1.42 9.52
C HIS A 24 15.52 0.41 8.71
N TYR A 25 14.89 -0.30 7.78
CA TYR A 25 15.55 -1.29 6.93
C TYR A 25 16.17 -0.71 5.65
N ASN A 26 16.17 0.62 5.50
CA ASN A 26 16.63 1.33 4.30
C ASN A 26 16.06 0.69 3.01
N THR A 27 14.75 0.54 2.97
CA THR A 27 14.00 -0.02 1.86
C THR A 27 12.74 0.80 1.54
N MET A 28 11.93 0.31 0.62
CA MET A 28 10.70 0.94 0.16
C MET A 28 9.48 0.39 0.91
N TRP A 29 8.40 1.18 0.92
CA TRP A 29 7.06 0.73 1.27
C TRP A 29 6.05 1.17 0.21
N VAL A 30 4.88 0.53 0.20
CA VAL A 30 3.76 0.87 -0.69
C VAL A 30 2.56 1.31 0.15
N PRO A 31 2.03 2.52 -0.09
CA PRO A 31 0.83 3.00 0.60
C PRO A 31 -0.44 2.24 0.20
N GLU A 32 -1.45 2.35 1.06
CA GLU A 32 -2.82 1.90 0.79
C GLU A 32 -3.44 2.75 -0.33
N TYR A 33 -3.64 2.15 -1.50
CA TYR A 33 -4.22 2.78 -2.68
C TYR A 33 -5.68 3.17 -2.48
N ALA A 34 -6.43 2.36 -1.70
CA ALA A 34 -7.83 2.60 -1.39
C ALA A 34 -8.07 3.98 -0.80
N ARG A 35 -7.16 4.46 0.07
CA ARG A 35 -7.27 5.76 0.73
C ARG A 35 -7.34 6.91 -0.27
N THR A 36 -6.39 6.95 -1.21
CA THR A 36 -6.36 7.98 -2.25
C THR A 36 -7.56 7.86 -3.17
N TYR A 37 -7.85 6.65 -3.65
CA TYR A 37 -8.96 6.40 -4.57
C TYR A 37 -10.30 6.86 -4.00
N ILE A 38 -10.60 6.47 -2.76
CA ILE A 38 -11.87 6.83 -2.10
C ILE A 38 -11.95 8.33 -1.81
N SER A 39 -10.83 8.98 -1.47
CA SER A 39 -10.82 10.43 -1.20
C SER A 39 -11.15 11.28 -2.44
N GLU A 40 -10.91 10.75 -3.64
CA GLU A 40 -11.16 11.42 -4.91
C GLU A 40 -12.53 11.05 -5.52
N LEU A 41 -13.22 10.06 -4.95
CA LEU A 41 -14.55 9.66 -5.41
C LEU A 41 -15.60 10.72 -5.01
N PRO A 42 -16.49 11.13 -5.94
CA PRO A 42 -17.54 12.10 -5.65
C PRO A 42 -18.70 11.52 -4.82
N GLY A 43 -18.65 10.23 -4.45
CA GLY A 43 -19.75 9.54 -3.80
C GLY A 43 -19.35 8.20 -3.17
N ARG A 44 -20.34 7.38 -2.85
CA ARG A 44 -20.10 6.05 -2.27
C ARG A 44 -19.44 5.15 -3.31
N TYR A 45 -18.45 4.38 -2.88
CA TYR A 45 -17.81 3.38 -3.73
C TYR A 45 -18.78 2.22 -4.04
N THR A 46 -18.55 1.61 -5.19
CA THR A 46 -19.29 0.49 -5.75
C THR A 46 -18.44 -0.79 -5.72
N ALA A 47 -19.04 -1.93 -6.09
CA ALA A 47 -18.27 -3.16 -6.27
C ALA A 47 -17.18 -3.04 -7.35
N GLN A 48 -17.43 -2.24 -8.40
CA GLN A 48 -16.43 -1.99 -9.45
C GLN A 48 -15.24 -1.19 -8.92
N ASP A 49 -15.50 -0.25 -8.00
CA ASP A 49 -14.45 0.54 -7.37
C ASP A 49 -13.55 -0.34 -6.49
N VAL A 50 -14.12 -1.35 -5.81
CA VAL A 50 -13.32 -2.33 -5.05
C VAL A 50 -12.36 -3.09 -5.99
N GLU A 51 -12.83 -3.49 -7.17
CA GLU A 51 -11.96 -4.12 -8.19
C GLU A 51 -10.88 -3.15 -8.70
N ASN A 52 -11.25 -1.90 -8.97
CA ASN A 52 -10.30 -0.86 -9.40
C ASN A 52 -9.22 -0.61 -8.35
N ILE A 53 -9.62 -0.55 -7.07
CA ILE A 53 -8.70 -0.42 -5.93
C ILE A 53 -7.75 -1.61 -5.88
N ALA A 54 -8.25 -2.85 -6.02
CA ALA A 54 -7.41 -4.04 -6.02
C ALA A 54 -6.38 -4.04 -7.16
N ARG A 55 -6.80 -3.63 -8.38
CA ARG A 55 -5.92 -3.49 -9.55
C ARG A 55 -4.88 -2.37 -9.35
N GLY A 56 -5.30 -1.24 -8.79
CA GLY A 56 -4.42 -0.12 -8.45
C GLY A 56 -3.36 -0.53 -7.44
N GLN A 57 -3.76 -1.18 -6.34
CA GLN A 57 -2.85 -1.67 -5.31
C GLN A 57 -1.81 -2.65 -5.90
N LEU A 58 -2.24 -3.60 -6.74
CA LEU A 58 -1.34 -4.53 -7.41
C LEU A 58 -0.33 -3.81 -8.32
N THR A 59 -0.78 -2.78 -9.03
CA THR A 59 0.08 -1.97 -9.89
C THR A 59 1.12 -1.21 -9.07
N SER A 60 0.71 -0.60 -7.94
CA SER A 60 1.64 0.06 -7.00
C SER A 60 2.71 -0.89 -6.47
N TYR A 61 2.35 -2.15 -6.18
CA TYR A 61 3.33 -3.17 -5.79
C TYR A 61 4.34 -3.48 -6.89
N GLN A 62 3.90 -3.59 -8.13
CA GLN A 62 4.78 -3.88 -9.27
C GLN A 62 5.77 -2.75 -9.52
N LEU A 63 5.32 -1.49 -9.43
CA LEU A 63 6.16 -0.31 -9.59
C LEU A 63 7.19 -0.18 -8.46
N ALA A 64 6.82 -0.50 -7.21
CA ALA A 64 7.74 -0.50 -6.09
C ALA A 64 8.80 -1.63 -6.15
N ASN A 65 8.53 -2.66 -6.95
CA ASN A 65 9.41 -3.81 -7.17
C ASN A 65 10.58 -3.51 -8.16
N TRP A 66 10.65 -2.30 -8.73
CA TRP A 66 11.79 -1.77 -9.51
C TRP A 66 13.04 -1.68 -8.59
N PRO A 67 14.30 -1.67 -9.07
CA PRO A 67 15.50 -2.14 -8.35
C PRO A 67 15.93 -1.32 -7.12
N ARG A 68 15.10 -0.40 -6.63
CA ARG A 68 15.29 0.35 -5.38
C ARG A 68 14.83 -0.41 -4.13
N ALA A 69 13.99 -1.45 -4.25
CA ALA A 69 13.58 -2.25 -3.10
C ALA A 69 14.66 -3.29 -2.71
N ASN A 70 15.45 -2.94 -1.70
CA ASN A 70 16.51 -3.78 -1.14
C ASN A 70 15.94 -5.02 -0.45
N LYS A 71 15.90 -6.18 -1.13
CA LYS A 71 15.51 -7.53 -0.61
C LYS A 71 14.16 -7.65 0.14
N LEU A 72 13.52 -6.56 0.58
CA LEU A 72 12.39 -6.43 1.49
C LEU A 72 11.48 -5.28 1.02
N LEU A 73 10.17 -5.47 1.06
CA LEU A 73 9.17 -4.44 0.75
C LEU A 73 8.03 -4.52 1.76
N PHE A 74 7.63 -3.38 2.33
CA PHE A 74 6.48 -3.28 3.23
C PHE A 74 5.25 -2.76 2.48
N ALA A 75 4.10 -3.38 2.66
CA ALA A 75 2.83 -2.96 2.06
C ALA A 75 1.82 -2.57 3.14
N ASP A 76 1.28 -1.37 3.05
CA ASP A 76 0.18 -0.85 3.87
C ASP A 76 -1.16 -1.24 3.23
N THR A 77 -1.98 -2.03 3.94
CA THR A 77 -3.27 -2.58 3.45
C THR A 77 -4.32 -2.67 4.53
#